data_AF-A0A3A8K5J7-F1
#
_entry.id   AF-A0A3A8K5J7-F1
#
_cell.length_a   1.000
_cell.length_b   1.000
_cell.length_c   1.000
_cell.angle_alpha   90.00
_cell.angle_beta   90.00
_cell.angle_gamma   90.00
#
_symmetry.space_group_name_H-M   'P 1'
#
loop_
_entity.id
_entity.type
_entity.pdbx_description
1 polymer ?
#
loop_
_entity_poly.entity_id
_entity_poly.type
_entity_poly.pdbx_seq_one_letter_code
_entity_poly.pdbx_strand_id
1 'polypeptide(L)'
;MRASQALCLIAGLAVTPLASAATSYAVGYSTYLGGSSWEHARDVVTDAQGFTYVVGGTGSGNFTGASLFPAPNVYNAGQPNSAADGSFGGCDVFITKLTPGGQVLWTKYMGGPNYDRAYAVEVDAAGNVYIAGRAGKGFPVNGFQTTFSGTANPSNYGNQNGFVAKLDGNGTLLWSTYVGTGELVRDLALDSAGDIYIPLVMSNLSSRTAFSTPALAAFNGKFTGRYKPTPPTTNTGDVGVAKLKGDGSGVVWATWLGGAGNEGTNPSIRVDANGQSHLLFVTASTSPSLPTAGSASQTNNGGGNDSYLAKLSADGATLIYGTYVGGTGGEGHETHSLALDAQGQAVIAIQTGSTNFPISTGTVGAAPGAVRGANDVAIVRFDLNGARMRSTVIGASGGENPDGIYVAPDGRIVVAGETTSSDFPVTPNALKTAYTAGDAHDGFFFVLSEDMSTVDYATYFGGTQYDNGRTAFLGPDGSVYVAGGTLSSAAQGFPLVNAYDSSYGGGSHPYAPGSGDAWVARFTPVP
;
A
#
# COMPACT_ATOMS: atom_id res chain seq x y z
N MET A 1 10.37 -12.66 -47.16
CA MET A 1 11.18 -11.64 -46.45
C MET A 1 10.81 -10.26 -46.95
N ARG A 2 9.88 -9.59 -46.27
CA ARG A 2 9.79 -8.13 -46.14
C ARG A 2 9.15 -7.85 -44.79
N ALA A 3 9.91 -7.26 -43.88
CA ALA A 3 9.49 -6.87 -42.56
C ALA A 3 8.66 -5.58 -42.67
N SER A 4 7.45 -5.58 -42.14
CA SER A 4 6.68 -4.36 -41.88
C SER A 4 6.99 -3.89 -40.46
N GLN A 5 7.79 -2.82 -40.35
CA GLN A 5 7.89 -2.04 -39.12
C GLN A 5 6.55 -1.34 -38.90
N ALA A 6 5.83 -1.75 -37.84
CA ALA A 6 4.70 -0.98 -37.34
C ALA A 6 5.26 0.17 -36.50
N LEU A 7 5.25 1.37 -37.08
CA LEU A 7 5.52 2.62 -36.39
C LEU A 7 4.32 2.89 -35.45
N CYS A 8 4.50 2.68 -34.16
CA CYS A 8 3.51 3.06 -33.15
C CYS A 8 3.52 4.59 -33.05
N LEU A 9 2.50 5.25 -33.60
CA LEU A 9 2.26 6.67 -33.39
C LEU A 9 1.87 6.87 -31.93
N ILE A 10 2.79 7.40 -31.13
CA ILE A 10 2.46 8.02 -29.85
C ILE A 10 1.65 9.27 -30.20
N ALA A 11 0.35 9.24 -29.94
CA ALA A 11 -0.45 10.45 -29.93
C ALA A 11 0.12 11.36 -28.83
N GLY A 12 0.76 12.45 -29.24
CA GLY A 12 1.24 13.46 -28.33
C GLY A 12 0.07 14.06 -27.56
N LEU A 13 -0.12 13.63 -26.31
CA LEU A 13 -0.75 14.48 -25.32
C LEU A 13 0.10 15.74 -25.24
N ALA A 14 -0.52 16.90 -25.44
CA ALA A 14 0.07 18.16 -25.05
C ALA A 14 0.38 18.04 -23.55
N VAL A 15 1.66 17.89 -23.21
CA VAL A 15 2.15 18.04 -21.85
C VAL A 15 1.90 19.50 -21.53
N THR A 16 0.80 19.82 -20.86
CA THR A 16 0.72 21.05 -20.08
C THR A 16 1.98 21.05 -19.21
N PRO A 17 2.79 22.11 -19.22
CA PRO A 17 3.95 22.16 -18.34
C PRO A 17 3.42 21.86 -16.93
N LEU A 18 4.02 20.87 -16.28
CA LEU A 18 3.74 20.55 -14.88
C LEU A 18 3.70 21.88 -14.13
N ALA A 19 2.65 22.09 -13.33
CA ALA A 19 2.61 23.20 -12.40
C ALA A 19 3.98 23.27 -11.72
N SER A 20 4.59 24.47 -11.67
CA SER A 20 5.87 24.68 -11.00
C SER A 20 5.87 23.96 -9.65
N ALA A 21 7.00 23.36 -9.26
CA ALA A 21 7.13 22.59 -8.03
C ALA A 21 6.33 23.23 -6.89
N ALA A 22 5.20 22.59 -6.57
CA ALA A 22 4.22 23.15 -5.66
C ALA A 22 4.86 23.16 -4.28
N THR A 23 5.20 24.36 -3.81
CA THR A 23 5.72 24.56 -2.46
C THR A 23 4.59 24.72 -1.45
N SER A 24 3.34 24.87 -1.90
CA SER A 24 2.16 25.04 -1.06
C SER A 24 0.97 24.27 -1.61
N TYR A 25 0.09 23.83 -0.71
CA TYR A 25 -1.11 23.08 -1.03
C TYR A 25 -2.31 23.65 -0.26
N ALA A 26 -3.47 23.63 -0.90
CA ALA A 26 -4.77 23.89 -0.27
C ALA A 26 -5.57 22.59 -0.20
N VAL A 27 -6.40 22.42 0.84
CA VAL A 27 -7.36 21.31 0.88
C VAL A 27 -8.47 21.58 -0.13
N GLY A 28 -8.53 20.79 -1.19
CA GLY A 28 -9.61 20.84 -2.17
C GLY A 28 -10.90 20.24 -1.62
N TYR A 29 -10.78 19.05 -1.01
CA TYR A 29 -11.81 18.47 -0.17
C TYR A 29 -11.19 17.55 0.90
N SER A 30 -11.94 17.30 1.97
CA SER A 30 -11.68 16.28 2.97
C SER A 30 -13.00 15.82 3.58
N THR A 31 -13.21 14.51 3.67
CA THR A 31 -14.49 13.91 4.07
C THR A 31 -14.26 12.67 4.90
N TYR A 32 -15.17 12.38 5.83
CA TYR A 32 -15.25 11.06 6.43
C TYR A 32 -15.79 10.04 5.42
N LEU A 33 -15.43 8.79 5.64
CA LEU A 33 -15.93 7.59 5.00
C LEU A 33 -16.16 6.56 6.10
N GLY A 34 -17.38 6.51 6.65
CA GLY A 34 -17.63 5.68 7.82
C GLY A 34 -19.09 5.49 8.19
N GLY A 35 -19.32 4.56 9.11
CA GLY A 35 -20.63 4.24 9.68
C GLY A 35 -20.61 4.39 11.20
N SER A 36 -21.47 3.64 11.91
CA SER A 36 -21.52 3.72 13.38
C SER A 36 -20.52 2.78 14.10
N SER A 37 -19.55 2.25 13.38
CA SER A 37 -18.49 1.38 13.91
C SER A 37 -17.16 1.83 13.32
N TRP A 38 -16.16 0.95 13.34
CA TRP A 38 -14.83 1.28 12.87
C TRP A 38 -14.65 1.02 11.37
N GLU A 39 -13.90 1.90 10.71
CA GLU A 39 -13.47 1.84 9.33
C GLU A 39 -12.00 2.18 9.22
N HIS A 40 -11.28 1.46 8.37
CA HIS A 40 -9.94 1.90 8.02
C HIS A 40 -9.77 1.94 6.51
N ALA A 41 -9.46 3.12 5.97
CA ALA A 41 -8.84 3.20 4.66
C ALA A 41 -7.45 2.55 4.73
N ARG A 42 -7.08 1.92 3.62
CA ARG A 42 -5.78 1.26 3.45
C ARG A 42 -5.06 1.75 2.21
N ASP A 43 -5.80 2.07 1.15
CA ASP A 43 -5.19 2.58 -0.07
C ASP A 43 -6.11 3.52 -0.84
N VAL A 44 -5.49 4.39 -1.65
CA VAL A 44 -6.14 5.41 -2.47
C VAL A 44 -5.44 5.52 -3.83
N VAL A 45 -6.23 5.64 -4.88
CA VAL A 45 -5.73 5.84 -6.25
C VAL A 45 -6.68 6.76 -7.02
N THR A 46 -6.19 7.43 -8.06
CA THR A 46 -7.06 8.12 -9.02
C THR A 46 -6.93 7.58 -10.43
N ASP A 47 -8.02 7.62 -11.19
CA ASP A 47 -7.93 7.42 -12.65
C ASP A 47 -7.48 8.70 -13.38
N ALA A 48 -7.27 8.59 -14.69
CA ALA A 48 -6.81 9.70 -15.53
C ALA A 48 -7.81 10.88 -15.61
N GLN A 49 -9.08 10.65 -15.24
CA GLN A 49 -10.12 11.66 -15.17
C GLN A 49 -10.20 12.32 -13.77
N GLY A 50 -9.40 11.85 -12.82
CA GLY A 50 -9.35 12.35 -11.45
C GLY A 50 -10.46 11.82 -10.55
N PHE A 51 -11.16 10.74 -10.92
CA PHE A 51 -12.01 10.05 -9.95
C PHE A 51 -11.12 9.33 -8.94
N THR A 52 -11.46 9.45 -7.67
CA THR A 52 -10.69 8.88 -6.55
C THR A 52 -11.34 7.59 -6.09
N TYR A 53 -10.54 6.57 -5.84
CA TYR A 53 -10.98 5.28 -5.33
C TYR A 53 -10.29 5.02 -3.99
N VAL A 54 -11.06 4.75 -2.95
CA VAL A 54 -10.56 4.46 -1.60
C VAL A 54 -11.04 3.07 -1.19
N VAL A 55 -10.13 2.26 -0.68
CA VAL A 55 -10.45 0.91 -0.21
C VAL A 55 -10.03 0.69 1.23
N GLY A 56 -10.66 -0.30 1.85
CA GLY A 56 -10.35 -0.64 3.22
C GLY A 56 -11.22 -1.74 3.78
N GLY A 57 -11.42 -1.70 5.09
CA GLY A 57 -12.34 -2.60 5.80
C GLY A 57 -13.25 -1.82 6.73
N THR A 58 -14.48 -2.30 6.90
CA THR A 58 -15.50 -1.71 7.77
C THR A 58 -16.08 -2.77 8.70
N GLY A 59 -16.32 -2.41 9.96
CA GLY A 59 -17.16 -3.16 10.89
C GLY A 59 -18.61 -2.64 10.93
N SER A 60 -18.92 -1.60 10.17
CA SER A 60 -20.24 -0.96 10.17
C SER A 60 -21.23 -1.68 9.25
N GLY A 61 -22.46 -1.84 9.72
CA GLY A 61 -23.58 -2.25 8.86
C GLY A 61 -24.25 -1.07 8.12
N ASN A 62 -23.85 0.16 8.43
CA ASN A 62 -24.50 1.42 8.04
C ASN A 62 -23.47 2.48 7.58
N PHE A 63 -22.61 2.11 6.64
CA PHE A 63 -21.53 2.98 6.20
C PHE A 63 -22.07 4.07 5.25
N THR A 64 -21.80 5.33 5.63
CA THR A 64 -22.29 6.60 5.06
C THR A 64 -23.81 6.65 4.90
N GLY A 65 -24.52 7.04 5.96
CA GLY A 65 -25.92 7.48 5.94
C GLY A 65 -26.94 6.45 5.44
N ALA A 66 -27.64 5.78 6.36
CA ALA A 66 -28.66 4.76 6.08
C ALA A 66 -29.89 5.20 5.24
N SER A 67 -29.96 6.45 4.76
CA SER A 67 -31.03 6.96 3.89
C SER A 67 -30.59 7.28 2.45
N LEU A 68 -29.32 7.11 2.08
CA LEU A 68 -28.79 7.55 0.78
C LEU A 68 -28.51 6.44 -0.23
N PHE A 69 -28.72 5.16 0.11
CA PHE A 69 -28.48 4.05 -0.83
C PHE A 69 -29.60 2.98 -0.77
N PRO A 70 -30.26 2.66 -1.89
CA PRO A 70 -31.28 1.62 -1.93
C PRO A 70 -30.64 0.24 -1.79
N ALA A 71 -30.63 -0.28 -0.56
CA ALA A 71 -30.06 -1.56 -0.14
C ALA A 71 -28.55 -1.72 -0.43
N PRO A 72 -27.77 -2.31 0.48
CA PRO A 72 -26.37 -2.53 0.16
C PRO A 72 -26.32 -3.52 -1.01
N ASN A 73 -25.71 -3.10 -2.13
CA ASN A 73 -25.21 -4.00 -3.17
C ASN A 73 -24.06 -4.80 -2.56
N VAL A 74 -24.40 -5.69 -1.63
CA VAL A 74 -23.47 -6.57 -0.94
C VAL A 74 -23.18 -7.73 -1.88
N TYR A 75 -21.92 -7.96 -2.19
CA TYR A 75 -21.49 -9.27 -2.66
C TYR A 75 -21.41 -10.19 -1.43
N ASN A 76 -22.55 -10.64 -0.88
CA ASN A 76 -22.56 -11.55 0.27
C ASN A 76 -23.66 -12.60 0.16
N ALA A 77 -23.26 -13.85 0.39
CA ALA A 77 -24.16 -14.95 0.70
C ALA A 77 -24.58 -14.88 2.18
N GLY A 78 -25.40 -13.88 2.53
CA GLY A 78 -26.39 -14.02 3.60
C GLY A 78 -25.99 -13.77 5.05
N GLN A 79 -24.82 -13.22 5.42
CA GLN A 79 -24.57 -12.77 6.79
C GLN A 79 -23.57 -11.58 6.83
N PRO A 80 -23.99 -10.30 6.85
CA PRO A 80 -23.10 -9.20 7.16
C PRO A 80 -22.62 -9.31 8.61
N ASN A 81 -21.32 -9.11 8.84
CA ASN A 81 -20.73 -8.97 10.18
C ASN A 81 -20.88 -10.17 11.14
N SER A 82 -21.20 -11.39 10.67
CA SER A 82 -21.18 -12.58 11.53
C SER A 82 -19.76 -13.12 11.67
N ALA A 83 -19.34 -13.59 12.84
CA ALA A 83 -18.09 -14.33 13.03
C ALA A 83 -18.42 -15.82 13.23
N ALA A 84 -18.21 -16.65 12.21
CA ALA A 84 -18.54 -18.07 12.28
C ALA A 84 -17.38 -18.95 12.80
N ASP A 85 -16.15 -18.44 12.87
CA ASP A 85 -14.93 -19.21 13.17
C ASP A 85 -14.10 -18.71 14.37
N GLY A 86 -14.62 -17.77 15.18
CA GLY A 86 -13.89 -17.18 16.31
C GLY A 86 -12.96 -16.01 15.94
N SER A 87 -13.07 -15.48 14.72
CA SER A 87 -12.50 -14.18 14.31
C SER A 87 -13.06 -12.99 15.11
N PHE A 88 -12.31 -11.89 15.17
CA PHE A 88 -12.59 -10.63 15.90
C PHE A 88 -13.85 -9.83 15.44
N GLY A 89 -14.96 -10.49 15.12
CA GLY A 89 -16.14 -9.89 14.49
C GLY A 89 -15.99 -9.83 12.98
N GLY A 90 -17.11 -9.69 12.27
CA GLY A 90 -17.05 -9.55 10.82
C GLY A 90 -16.55 -8.16 10.42
N CYS A 91 -15.63 -8.14 9.46
CA CYS A 91 -15.15 -6.97 8.76
C CYS A 91 -15.37 -7.25 7.29
N ASP A 92 -15.99 -6.32 6.58
CA ASP A 92 -16.19 -6.44 5.14
C ASP A 92 -15.31 -5.42 4.41
N VAL A 93 -14.95 -5.73 3.17
CA VAL A 93 -14.25 -4.79 2.28
C VAL A 93 -15.21 -3.66 1.93
N PHE A 94 -14.75 -2.41 2.00
CA PHE A 94 -15.41 -1.29 1.32
C PHE A 94 -14.58 -0.79 0.15
N ILE A 95 -15.26 -0.27 -0.88
CA ILE A 95 -14.66 0.38 -2.04
C ILE A 95 -15.51 1.61 -2.34
N THR A 96 -14.94 2.80 -2.24
CA THR A 96 -15.64 4.07 -2.48
C THR A 96 -15.05 4.77 -3.70
N LYS A 97 -15.89 5.15 -4.67
CA LYS A 97 -15.51 6.04 -5.77
C LYS A 97 -16.05 7.44 -5.53
N LEU A 98 -15.18 8.45 -5.66
CA LEU A 98 -15.51 9.87 -5.55
C LEU A 98 -15.24 10.59 -6.87
N THR A 99 -16.04 11.62 -7.14
CA THR A 99 -15.75 12.63 -8.17
C THR A 99 -14.45 13.38 -7.84
N PRO A 100 -13.81 14.05 -8.82
CA PRO A 100 -12.68 14.93 -8.55
C PRO A 100 -12.97 16.02 -7.50
N GLY A 101 -14.24 16.40 -7.31
CA GLY A 101 -14.69 17.36 -6.31
C GLY A 101 -15.03 16.76 -4.94
N GLY A 102 -14.74 15.47 -4.69
CA GLY A 102 -14.95 14.83 -3.39
C GLY A 102 -16.36 14.32 -3.12
N GLN A 103 -17.28 14.39 -4.10
CA GLN A 103 -18.62 13.79 -3.96
C GLN A 103 -18.56 12.28 -4.20
N VAL A 104 -19.14 11.48 -3.30
CA VAL A 104 -19.23 10.02 -3.45
C VAL A 104 -20.20 9.68 -4.59
N LEU A 105 -19.75 8.86 -5.54
CA LEU A 105 -20.57 8.33 -6.63
C LEU A 105 -21.19 6.98 -6.26
N TRP A 106 -20.37 6.11 -5.66
CA TRP A 106 -20.83 4.82 -5.15
C TRP A 106 -19.86 4.31 -4.09
N THR A 107 -20.42 3.49 -3.19
CA THR A 107 -19.68 2.62 -2.28
C THR A 107 -20.17 1.19 -2.47
N LYS A 108 -19.26 0.21 -2.50
CA LYS A 108 -19.57 -1.23 -2.59
C LYS A 108 -19.01 -1.97 -1.39
N TYR A 109 -19.71 -3.03 -0.97
CA TYR A 109 -19.25 -3.96 0.07
C TYR A 109 -19.02 -5.35 -0.51
N MET A 110 -17.93 -5.98 -0.08
CA MET A 110 -17.58 -7.34 -0.48
C MET A 110 -17.06 -8.10 0.73
N GLY A 111 -17.69 -9.23 1.05
CA GLY A 111 -17.30 -10.01 2.22
C GLY A 111 -18.22 -11.20 2.49
N GLY A 112 -17.77 -12.08 3.37
CA GLY A 112 -18.46 -13.25 3.88
C GLY A 112 -18.54 -13.23 5.41
N PRO A 113 -18.83 -14.37 6.06
CA PRO A 113 -19.06 -14.45 7.52
C PRO A 113 -17.77 -14.41 8.36
N ASN A 114 -16.71 -13.77 7.86
CA ASN A 114 -15.37 -13.75 8.47
C ASN A 114 -14.70 -12.40 8.19
N TYR A 115 -13.43 -12.25 8.59
CA TYR A 115 -12.71 -11.00 8.45
C TYR A 115 -12.15 -10.79 7.05
N ASP A 116 -12.73 -9.85 6.31
CA ASP A 116 -12.39 -9.48 4.95
C ASP A 116 -11.95 -8.00 4.87
N ARG A 117 -10.80 -7.74 4.24
CA ARG A 117 -10.29 -6.36 4.11
C ARG A 117 -9.43 -6.21 2.87
N ALA A 118 -9.68 -5.16 2.09
CA ALA A 118 -8.78 -4.73 1.04
C ALA A 118 -7.62 -3.91 1.62
N TYR A 119 -6.42 -4.22 1.16
CA TYR A 119 -5.21 -3.44 1.48
C TYR A 119 -4.79 -2.55 0.34
N ALA A 120 -5.07 -2.91 -0.92
CA ALA A 120 -4.55 -2.22 -2.09
C ALA A 120 -5.62 -2.03 -3.17
N VAL A 121 -5.49 -0.96 -3.95
CA VAL A 121 -6.34 -0.63 -5.09
C VAL A 121 -5.53 -0.08 -6.27
N GLU A 122 -5.81 -0.56 -7.47
CA GLU A 122 -5.31 0.01 -8.72
C GLU A 122 -6.45 0.19 -9.72
N VAL A 123 -6.28 1.12 -10.66
CA VAL A 123 -7.26 1.37 -11.72
C VAL A 123 -6.59 1.35 -13.09
N ASP A 124 -7.13 0.54 -14.00
CA ASP A 124 -6.61 0.49 -15.37
C ASP A 124 -7.13 1.65 -16.24
N ALA A 125 -6.54 1.81 -17.42
CA ALA A 125 -6.91 2.87 -18.36
C ALA A 125 -8.37 2.76 -18.89
N ALA A 126 -9.02 1.62 -18.74
CA ALA A 126 -10.43 1.43 -19.07
C ALA A 126 -11.36 1.78 -17.89
N GLY A 127 -10.81 2.14 -16.73
CA GLY A 127 -11.54 2.47 -15.52
C GLY A 127 -11.99 1.24 -14.72
N ASN A 128 -11.43 0.05 -14.99
CA ASN A 128 -11.67 -1.10 -14.12
C ASN A 128 -10.84 -0.97 -12.85
N VAL A 129 -11.45 -1.33 -11.72
CA VAL A 129 -10.87 -1.23 -10.39
C VAL A 129 -10.42 -2.62 -9.95
N TYR A 130 -9.17 -2.74 -9.51
CA TYR A 130 -8.59 -3.97 -9.01
C TYR A 130 -8.30 -3.77 -7.54
N ILE A 131 -8.73 -4.72 -6.71
CA ILE A 131 -8.49 -4.68 -5.28
C ILE A 131 -7.88 -6.00 -4.83
N ALA A 132 -7.04 -5.93 -3.79
CA ALA A 132 -6.48 -7.11 -3.18
C ALA A 132 -6.43 -6.98 -1.67
N GLY A 133 -6.42 -8.11 -0.99
CA GLY A 133 -6.43 -8.09 0.45
C GLY A 133 -6.42 -9.45 1.11
N ARG A 134 -7.06 -9.52 2.28
CA ARG A 134 -7.33 -10.77 3.02
C ARG A 134 -8.83 -11.08 2.96
N ALA A 135 -9.16 -12.35 2.88
CA ALA A 135 -10.51 -12.85 2.88
C ALA A 135 -10.62 -14.17 3.65
N GLY A 136 -11.69 -14.31 4.44
CA GLY A 136 -12.03 -15.53 5.15
C GLY A 136 -12.87 -16.50 4.31
N LYS A 137 -13.23 -17.65 4.91
CA LYS A 137 -14.06 -18.67 4.26
C LYS A 137 -15.45 -18.11 3.95
N GLY A 138 -15.92 -18.28 2.71
CA GLY A 138 -17.24 -17.81 2.28
C GLY A 138 -17.26 -16.43 1.64
N PHE A 139 -16.09 -15.82 1.44
CA PHE A 139 -15.92 -14.63 0.60
C PHE A 139 -16.46 -14.89 -0.82
N PRO A 140 -17.13 -13.92 -1.46
CA PRO A 140 -17.66 -14.08 -2.81
C PRO A 140 -16.52 -14.27 -3.81
N VAL A 141 -16.47 -15.42 -4.48
CA VAL A 141 -15.45 -15.76 -5.48
C VAL A 141 -16.07 -16.49 -6.67
N ASN A 142 -15.61 -16.13 -7.87
CA ASN A 142 -16.03 -16.73 -9.15
C ASN A 142 -14.88 -16.84 -10.18
N GLY A 143 -13.64 -16.56 -9.80
CA GLY A 143 -12.44 -16.71 -10.62
C GLY A 143 -11.78 -18.08 -10.49
N PHE A 144 -10.46 -18.15 -10.74
CA PHE A 144 -9.74 -19.42 -10.86
C PHE A 144 -9.63 -20.25 -9.58
N GLN A 145 -9.73 -19.65 -8.38
CA GLN A 145 -9.71 -20.35 -7.10
C GLN A 145 -10.94 -19.96 -6.28
N THR A 146 -11.93 -20.86 -6.29
CA THR A 146 -13.18 -20.69 -5.55
C THR A 146 -13.21 -21.40 -4.20
N THR A 147 -12.25 -22.29 -3.95
CA THR A 147 -12.16 -23.06 -2.71
C THR A 147 -11.24 -22.38 -1.73
N PHE A 148 -11.79 -22.00 -0.57
CA PHE A 148 -11.00 -21.51 0.55
C PHE A 148 -10.01 -22.57 1.04
N SER A 149 -8.74 -22.20 1.13
CA SER A 149 -7.63 -23.07 1.54
C SER A 149 -6.71 -22.38 2.55
N GLY A 150 -7.20 -21.34 3.22
CA GLY A 150 -6.47 -20.61 4.25
C GLY A 150 -6.25 -21.46 5.50
N THR A 151 -5.10 -21.26 6.15
CA THR A 151 -4.72 -21.98 7.37
C THR A 151 -5.03 -21.17 8.62
N ALA A 152 -5.02 -21.85 9.78
CA ALA A 152 -5.11 -21.21 11.08
C ALA A 152 -4.00 -20.18 11.26
N ASN A 153 -4.42 -18.92 11.34
CA ASN A 153 -3.56 -17.86 11.83
C ASN A 153 -3.64 -17.91 13.36
N PRO A 154 -2.50 -17.95 14.09
CA PRO A 154 -2.52 -17.86 15.55
C PRO A 154 -3.04 -16.51 16.07
N SER A 155 -3.22 -15.53 15.17
CA SER A 155 -3.92 -14.28 15.48
C SER A 155 -5.43 -14.48 15.50
N ASN A 156 -6.13 -13.63 16.25
CA ASN A 156 -7.58 -13.75 16.41
C ASN A 156 -8.38 -13.22 15.20
N TYR A 157 -7.79 -13.17 14.00
CA TYR A 157 -8.47 -12.80 12.76
C TYR A 157 -9.05 -14.02 12.00
N GLY A 158 -8.96 -15.23 12.57
CA GLY A 158 -9.48 -16.46 11.97
C GLY A 158 -8.60 -17.02 10.84
N ASN A 159 -9.11 -18.02 10.12
CA ASN A 159 -8.40 -18.57 8.95
C ASN A 159 -8.54 -17.61 7.76
N GLN A 160 -7.45 -17.37 7.02
CA GLN A 160 -7.45 -16.37 5.93
C GLN A 160 -6.77 -16.85 4.66
N ASN A 161 -7.28 -16.35 3.53
CA ASN A 161 -6.63 -16.38 2.23
C ASN A 161 -6.38 -14.94 1.75
N GLY A 162 -5.32 -14.74 0.98
CA GLY A 162 -5.25 -13.60 0.08
C GLY A 162 -6.39 -13.64 -0.95
N PHE A 163 -6.90 -12.48 -1.36
CA PHE A 163 -7.85 -12.39 -2.48
C PHE A 163 -7.44 -11.29 -3.46
N VAL A 164 -7.94 -11.42 -4.68
CA VAL A 164 -7.94 -10.36 -5.70
C VAL A 164 -9.34 -10.29 -6.31
N ALA A 165 -9.84 -9.08 -6.56
CA ALA A 165 -11.09 -8.83 -7.26
C ALA A 165 -10.95 -7.71 -8.28
N LYS A 166 -11.75 -7.79 -9.34
CA LYS A 166 -11.86 -6.79 -10.40
C LYS A 166 -13.31 -6.33 -10.53
N LEU A 167 -13.51 -5.02 -10.55
CA LEU A 167 -14.78 -4.35 -10.77
C LEU A 167 -14.70 -3.47 -12.02
N ASP A 168 -15.83 -3.23 -12.68
CA ASP A 168 -15.92 -2.19 -13.70
C ASP A 168 -15.97 -0.78 -13.07
N GLY A 169 -15.94 0.26 -13.90
CA GLY A 169 -15.98 1.66 -13.44
C GLY A 169 -17.28 2.09 -12.73
N ASN A 170 -18.33 1.27 -12.78
CA ASN A 170 -19.60 1.43 -12.06
C ASN A 170 -19.64 0.66 -10.73
N GLY A 171 -18.55 -0.06 -10.41
CA GLY A 171 -18.45 -0.90 -9.22
C GLY A 171 -19.18 -2.24 -9.35
N THR A 172 -19.44 -2.72 -10.56
CA THR A 172 -19.96 -4.08 -10.81
C THR A 172 -18.80 -5.06 -10.70
N LEU A 173 -18.91 -6.08 -9.85
CA LEU A 173 -17.93 -7.16 -9.76
C LEU A 173 -17.89 -7.94 -11.07
N LEU A 174 -16.73 -7.91 -11.73
CA LEU A 174 -16.46 -8.73 -12.92
C LEU A 174 -16.01 -10.12 -12.49
N TRP A 175 -15.02 -10.17 -11.59
CA TRP A 175 -14.58 -11.41 -10.98
C TRP A 175 -13.86 -11.18 -9.65
N SER A 176 -13.83 -12.21 -8.81
CA SER A 176 -13.01 -12.29 -7.59
C SER A 176 -12.52 -13.71 -7.38
N THR A 177 -11.36 -13.85 -6.76
CA THR A 177 -10.73 -15.15 -6.49
C THR A 177 -9.93 -15.09 -5.20
N TYR A 178 -9.88 -16.20 -4.48
CA TYR A 178 -8.80 -16.42 -3.53
C TYR A 178 -7.49 -16.56 -4.30
N VAL A 179 -6.36 -16.34 -3.64
CA VAL A 179 -5.05 -16.54 -4.24
C VAL A 179 -4.13 -17.34 -3.34
N GLY A 180 -3.81 -18.56 -3.77
CA GLY A 180 -2.86 -19.44 -3.11
C GLY A 180 -3.35 -19.88 -1.74
N THR A 181 -2.40 -20.12 -0.83
CA THR A 181 -2.62 -20.37 0.61
C THR A 181 -2.06 -19.26 1.49
N GLY A 182 -1.62 -18.16 0.86
CA GLY A 182 -1.10 -17.02 1.60
C GLY A 182 -2.20 -16.37 2.43
N GLU A 183 -1.83 -15.77 3.54
CA GLU A 183 -2.78 -15.22 4.51
C GLU A 183 -3.41 -13.91 4.04
N LEU A 184 -2.74 -13.19 3.16
CA LEU A 184 -3.03 -11.80 2.83
C LEU A 184 -2.24 -11.35 1.59
N VAL A 185 -2.84 -10.46 0.82
CA VAL A 185 -2.17 -9.64 -0.18
C VAL A 185 -2.15 -8.21 0.37
N ARG A 186 -0.96 -7.61 0.48
CA ARG A 186 -0.77 -6.27 1.11
C ARG A 186 -0.66 -5.14 0.12
N ASP A 187 -0.34 -5.45 -1.12
CA ASP A 187 -0.12 -4.51 -2.21
C ASP A 187 -0.42 -5.22 -3.54
N LEU A 188 -0.71 -4.47 -4.60
CA LEU A 188 -0.88 -5.04 -5.94
C LEU A 188 -0.36 -4.05 -6.98
N ALA A 189 0.05 -4.54 -8.14
CA ALA A 189 0.43 -3.70 -9.27
C ALA A 189 -0.10 -4.29 -10.58
N LEU A 190 -0.34 -3.42 -11.57
CA LEU A 190 -0.82 -3.81 -12.90
C LEU A 190 0.25 -3.57 -13.94
N ASP A 191 0.42 -4.50 -14.89
CA ASP A 191 1.16 -4.21 -16.11
C ASP A 191 0.28 -3.56 -17.18
N SER A 192 0.89 -3.15 -18.30
CA SER A 192 0.19 -2.50 -19.41
C SER A 192 -0.80 -3.40 -20.15
N ALA A 193 -0.76 -4.73 -19.94
CA ALA A 193 -1.75 -5.67 -20.44
C ALA A 193 -2.93 -5.88 -19.46
N GLY A 194 -2.85 -5.30 -18.26
CA GLY A 194 -3.80 -5.49 -17.17
C GLY A 194 -3.60 -6.80 -16.40
N ASP A 195 -2.47 -7.50 -16.58
CA ASP A 195 -2.11 -8.63 -15.73
C ASP A 195 -1.65 -8.10 -14.36
N ILE A 196 -1.92 -8.88 -13.32
CA ILE A 196 -1.88 -8.41 -11.92
C ILE A 196 -0.67 -9.05 -11.24
N TYR A 197 0.13 -8.24 -10.56
CA TYR A 197 1.25 -8.67 -9.75
C TYR A 197 0.89 -8.51 -8.29
N ILE A 198 1.06 -9.57 -7.52
CA ILE A 198 0.83 -9.57 -6.08
C ILE A 198 2.04 -10.15 -5.34
N PRO A 199 2.34 -9.69 -4.12
CA PRO A 199 3.16 -10.44 -3.21
C PRO A 199 2.41 -11.69 -2.73
N LEU A 200 3.16 -12.75 -2.49
CA LEU A 200 2.74 -13.92 -1.74
C LEU A 200 3.36 -13.84 -0.35
N VAL A 201 2.60 -14.16 0.69
CA VAL A 201 3.09 -14.21 2.08
C VAL A 201 2.71 -15.55 2.69
N MET A 202 3.66 -16.21 3.34
CA MET A 202 3.44 -17.43 4.12
C MET A 202 4.01 -17.24 5.52
N SER A 203 3.23 -17.52 6.56
CA SER A 203 3.63 -17.27 7.96
C SER A 203 4.14 -18.51 8.70
N ASN A 204 3.81 -19.72 8.23
CA ASN A 204 4.13 -20.97 8.93
C ASN A 204 4.17 -22.22 8.03
N LEU A 205 4.73 -23.31 8.54
CA LEU A 205 4.89 -24.58 7.82
C LEU A 205 3.56 -25.21 7.34
N SER A 206 2.46 -25.05 8.08
CA SER A 206 1.16 -25.61 7.71
C SER A 206 0.59 -24.95 6.45
N SER A 207 0.91 -23.67 6.20
CA SER A 207 0.54 -22.97 4.96
C SER A 207 1.32 -23.48 3.73
N ARG A 208 2.52 -24.06 3.93
CA ARG A 208 3.41 -24.52 2.84
C ARG A 208 3.02 -25.86 2.24
N THR A 209 2.54 -26.78 3.06
CA THR A 209 2.03 -28.08 2.59
C THR A 209 0.73 -27.96 1.81
N ALA A 210 0.08 -26.78 1.86
CA ALA A 210 -1.14 -26.54 1.14
C ALA A 210 -0.88 -26.24 -0.36
N PHE A 211 0.27 -25.66 -0.74
CA PHE A 211 0.71 -25.50 -2.14
C PHE A 211 0.87 -26.82 -2.93
N SER A 212 0.96 -27.96 -2.24
CA SER A 212 0.99 -29.30 -2.85
C SER A 212 -0.37 -30.01 -2.86
N THR A 213 -1.44 -29.37 -2.39
CA THR A 213 -2.79 -29.94 -2.42
C THR A 213 -3.47 -29.68 -3.77
N PRO A 214 -4.35 -30.59 -4.24
CA PRO A 214 -5.15 -30.38 -5.46
C PRO A 214 -6.01 -29.10 -5.45
N ALA A 215 -6.27 -28.51 -4.27
CA ALA A 215 -7.06 -27.30 -4.10
C ALA A 215 -6.44 -26.04 -4.74
N LEU A 216 -5.17 -26.10 -5.17
CA LEU A 216 -4.44 -24.98 -5.77
C LEU A 216 -3.97 -25.29 -7.19
N ALA A 217 -4.79 -26.01 -7.94
CA ALA A 217 -4.49 -26.39 -9.32
C ALA A 217 -4.02 -25.22 -10.20
N ALA A 218 -4.47 -23.99 -9.92
CA ALA A 218 -4.04 -22.79 -10.63
C ALA A 218 -2.53 -22.47 -10.50
N PHE A 219 -1.88 -22.88 -9.40
CA PHE A 219 -0.44 -22.70 -9.16
C PHE A 219 0.42 -23.88 -9.63
N ASN A 220 -0.19 -24.99 -10.05
CA ASN A 220 0.56 -26.17 -10.50
C ASN A 220 1.47 -25.85 -11.69
N GLY A 221 2.76 -26.15 -11.55
CA GLY A 221 3.79 -25.90 -12.57
C GLY A 221 4.13 -24.42 -12.78
N LYS A 222 3.52 -23.48 -12.05
CA LYS A 222 3.75 -22.04 -12.22
C LYS A 222 5.05 -21.54 -11.61
N PHE A 223 5.59 -22.33 -10.68
CA PHE A 223 6.91 -22.15 -10.08
C PHE A 223 8.05 -22.77 -10.90
N THR A 224 7.76 -23.69 -11.81
CA THR A 224 8.80 -24.40 -12.59
C THR A 224 9.56 -23.42 -13.47
N GLY A 225 10.91 -23.45 -13.39
CA GLY A 225 11.78 -22.56 -14.14
C GLY A 225 11.77 -21.10 -13.66
N ARG A 226 11.19 -20.83 -12.48
CA ARG A 226 11.20 -19.51 -11.85
C ARG A 226 12.36 -19.38 -10.86
N TYR A 227 12.62 -18.16 -10.41
CA TYR A 227 13.82 -17.80 -9.66
C TYR A 227 14.08 -18.70 -8.44
N LYS A 228 13.08 -18.85 -7.54
CA LYS A 228 13.07 -19.87 -6.49
C LYS A 228 11.78 -20.67 -6.61
N PRO A 229 11.84 -21.88 -7.21
CA PRO A 229 10.65 -22.68 -7.53
C PRO A 229 10.07 -23.42 -6.32
N THR A 230 10.86 -23.60 -5.26
CA THR A 230 10.46 -24.27 -4.03
C THR A 230 10.37 -23.26 -2.89
N PRO A 231 9.33 -23.33 -2.03
CA PRO A 231 9.28 -22.48 -0.85
C PRO A 231 10.47 -22.82 0.07
N PRO A 232 11.05 -21.85 0.79
CA PRO A 232 12.04 -22.12 1.83
C PRO A 232 11.52 -23.18 2.83
N THR A 233 12.41 -23.94 3.46
CA THR A 233 12.02 -25.09 4.32
C THR A 233 12.11 -24.81 5.82
N THR A 234 12.50 -23.59 6.22
CA THR A 234 12.65 -23.15 7.62
C THR A 234 11.30 -22.75 8.21
N ASN A 235 11.02 -22.96 9.50
CA ASN A 235 9.71 -22.62 10.10
C ASN A 235 9.41 -21.11 10.24
N THR A 236 10.04 -20.26 9.42
CA THR A 236 9.95 -18.80 9.40
C THR A 236 8.94 -18.33 8.36
N GLY A 237 8.39 -17.12 8.49
CA GLY A 237 7.56 -16.55 7.44
C GLY A 237 8.38 -16.19 6.21
N ASP A 238 7.84 -16.38 5.00
CA ASP A 238 8.48 -16.09 3.72
C ASP A 238 7.58 -15.25 2.81
N VAL A 239 8.21 -14.61 1.84
CA VAL A 239 7.54 -13.88 0.76
C VAL A 239 7.82 -14.45 -0.63
N GLY A 240 6.95 -14.12 -1.58
CA GLY A 240 7.10 -14.42 -2.99
C GLY A 240 6.35 -13.43 -3.87
N VAL A 241 6.29 -13.71 -5.16
CA VAL A 241 5.53 -12.92 -6.15
C VAL A 241 4.71 -13.86 -7.02
N ALA A 242 3.49 -13.48 -7.34
CA ALA A 242 2.69 -14.11 -8.39
C ALA A 242 2.23 -13.07 -9.41
N LYS A 243 2.31 -13.46 -10.69
CA LYS A 243 1.62 -12.78 -11.79
C LYS A 243 0.34 -13.54 -12.13
N LEU A 244 -0.79 -12.86 -12.12
CA LEU A 244 -2.12 -13.37 -12.41
C LEU A 244 -2.63 -12.80 -13.74
N LYS A 245 -3.52 -13.55 -14.40
CA LYS A 245 -4.23 -13.06 -15.57
C LYS A 245 -5.24 -11.98 -15.19
N GLY A 246 -5.25 -10.86 -15.91
CA GLY A 246 -6.20 -9.75 -15.68
C GLY A 246 -7.69 -10.10 -15.88
N ASP A 247 -7.99 -11.25 -16.49
CA ASP A 247 -9.34 -11.79 -16.68
C ASP A 247 -9.77 -12.75 -15.56
N GLY A 248 -8.92 -13.00 -14.56
CA GLY A 248 -9.23 -13.88 -13.43
C GLY A 248 -9.19 -15.38 -13.76
N SER A 249 -8.72 -15.77 -14.95
CA SER A 249 -8.70 -17.17 -15.40
C SER A 249 -7.58 -18.03 -14.82
N GLY A 250 -6.54 -17.42 -14.23
CA GLY A 250 -5.47 -18.18 -13.59
C GLY A 250 -4.18 -17.42 -13.30
N VAL A 251 -3.17 -18.19 -12.90
CA VAL A 251 -1.81 -17.71 -12.60
C VAL A 251 -0.93 -17.85 -13.86
N VAL A 252 -0.16 -16.81 -14.18
CA VAL A 252 0.85 -16.82 -15.25
C VAL A 252 2.12 -17.49 -14.75
N TRP A 253 2.67 -16.98 -13.65
CA TRP A 253 3.85 -17.53 -12.97
C TRP A 253 3.87 -17.13 -11.49
N ALA A 254 4.63 -17.86 -10.68
CA ALA A 254 4.89 -17.51 -9.29
C ALA A 254 6.33 -17.89 -8.87
N THR A 255 6.93 -17.16 -7.95
CA THR A 255 8.27 -17.46 -7.41
C THR A 255 8.38 -17.09 -5.95
N TRP A 256 9.29 -17.74 -5.23
CA TRP A 256 9.66 -17.35 -3.87
C TRP A 256 10.80 -16.35 -3.87
N LEU A 257 10.87 -15.55 -2.81
CA LEU A 257 11.97 -14.62 -2.54
C LEU A 257 12.46 -14.69 -1.09
N GLY A 258 11.87 -15.50 -0.20
CA GLY A 258 12.30 -15.68 1.20
C GLY A 258 13.66 -16.37 1.42
N GLY A 259 14.15 -16.26 2.65
CA GLY A 259 15.47 -16.69 3.13
C GLY A 259 15.40 -17.74 4.26
N ALA A 260 16.40 -17.75 5.14
CA ALA A 260 16.45 -18.69 6.28
C ALA A 260 15.84 -18.11 7.57
N GLY A 261 15.77 -16.78 7.66
CA GLY A 261 15.11 -16.02 8.72
C GLY A 261 13.65 -15.73 8.38
N ASN A 262 13.02 -14.89 9.20
CA ASN A 262 11.65 -14.46 8.99
C ASN A 262 11.60 -13.24 8.07
N GLU A 263 10.80 -13.33 7.01
CA GLU A 263 10.39 -12.20 6.18
C GLU A 263 9.05 -11.64 6.67
N GLY A 264 8.98 -10.32 6.77
CA GLY A 264 7.81 -9.57 7.23
C GLY A 264 6.60 -9.79 6.33
N THR A 265 5.42 -9.76 6.94
CA THR A 265 4.15 -10.05 6.26
C THR A 265 3.55 -8.85 5.54
N ASN A 266 4.28 -7.74 5.41
CA ASN A 266 3.81 -6.49 4.80
C ASN A 266 4.58 -6.11 3.51
N PRO A 267 4.74 -7.00 2.51
CA PRO A 267 5.48 -6.65 1.30
C PRO A 267 4.75 -5.63 0.43
N SER A 268 5.52 -4.71 -0.18
CA SER A 268 5.06 -3.79 -1.22
C SER A 268 5.56 -4.23 -2.60
N ILE A 269 4.76 -4.03 -3.66
CA ILE A 269 5.09 -4.46 -5.03
C ILE A 269 4.81 -3.37 -6.05
N ARG A 270 5.71 -3.19 -7.02
CA ARG A 270 5.47 -2.38 -8.22
C ARG A 270 6.01 -3.08 -9.46
N VAL A 271 5.43 -2.80 -10.63
CA VAL A 271 5.89 -3.36 -11.90
C VAL A 271 6.27 -2.23 -12.84
N ASP A 272 7.43 -2.35 -13.50
CA ASP A 272 7.86 -1.36 -14.49
C ASP A 272 7.27 -1.62 -15.88
N ALA A 273 7.50 -0.69 -16.82
CA ALA A 273 7.00 -0.78 -18.18
C ALA A 273 7.51 -2.00 -18.98
N ASN A 274 8.59 -2.66 -18.51
CA ASN A 274 9.11 -3.89 -19.10
C ASN A 274 8.51 -5.15 -18.47
N GLY A 275 7.56 -5.00 -17.53
CA GLY A 275 6.93 -6.09 -16.80
C GLY A 275 7.80 -6.65 -15.68
N GLN A 276 8.90 -5.98 -15.31
CA GLN A 276 9.81 -6.43 -14.24
C GLN A 276 9.25 -6.00 -12.89
N SER A 277 9.10 -6.95 -11.97
CA SER A 277 8.51 -6.70 -10.66
C SER A 277 9.56 -6.31 -9.62
N HIS A 278 9.29 -5.23 -8.89
CA HIS A 278 10.04 -4.78 -7.74
C HIS A 278 9.28 -5.15 -6.48
N LEU A 279 9.96 -5.78 -5.52
CA LEU A 279 9.37 -6.23 -4.26
C LEU A 279 10.19 -5.68 -3.10
N LEU A 280 9.52 -5.03 -2.15
CA LEU A 280 10.09 -4.57 -0.88
C LEU A 280 9.48 -5.37 0.27
N PHE A 281 10.31 -5.86 1.19
CA PHE A 281 9.86 -6.55 2.40
C PHE A 281 10.89 -6.46 3.52
N VAL A 282 10.47 -6.62 4.77
CA VAL A 282 11.36 -6.66 5.95
C VAL A 282 11.93 -8.07 6.11
N THR A 283 13.17 -8.22 6.58
CA THR A 283 13.80 -9.53 6.75
C THR A 283 14.82 -9.59 7.88
N ALA A 284 14.81 -10.72 8.61
CA ALA A 284 15.88 -11.12 9.53
C ALA A 284 16.96 -12.00 8.85
N SER A 285 16.80 -12.33 7.57
CA SER A 285 17.69 -13.22 6.83
C SER A 285 18.99 -12.52 6.42
N THR A 286 20.11 -13.25 6.48
CA THR A 286 21.42 -12.79 5.98
C THR A 286 21.78 -13.43 4.64
N SER A 287 22.79 -12.88 3.94
CA SER A 287 23.37 -13.56 2.78
C SER A 287 24.13 -14.82 3.24
N PRO A 288 24.11 -15.93 2.49
CA PRO A 288 23.55 -16.09 1.13
C PRO A 288 22.07 -16.52 1.08
N SER A 289 21.33 -16.55 2.19
CA SER A 289 19.95 -17.07 2.20
C SER A 289 18.96 -16.18 1.42
N LEU A 290 19.11 -14.86 1.57
CA LEU A 290 18.66 -13.88 0.60
C LEU A 290 19.89 -13.40 -0.18
N PRO A 291 20.01 -13.76 -1.46
CA PRO A 291 21.20 -13.42 -2.21
C PRO A 291 21.19 -11.97 -2.63
N THR A 292 22.37 -11.43 -2.90
CA THR A 292 22.51 -10.15 -3.57
C THR A 292 22.85 -10.36 -5.04
N ALA A 293 22.42 -9.41 -5.87
CA ALA A 293 22.64 -9.43 -7.32
C ALA A 293 22.71 -7.99 -7.84
N GLY A 294 23.21 -7.83 -9.07
CA GLY A 294 23.40 -6.50 -9.67
C GLY A 294 24.46 -5.69 -8.91
N SER A 295 24.19 -4.41 -8.72
CA SER A 295 25.04 -3.44 -8.02
C SER A 295 24.59 -3.21 -6.58
N ALA A 296 24.18 -4.28 -5.90
CA ALA A 296 23.60 -4.26 -4.56
C ALA A 296 24.35 -3.32 -3.59
N SER A 297 23.59 -2.39 -3.01
CA SER A 297 24.10 -1.35 -2.10
C SER A 297 24.60 -1.89 -0.78
N GLN A 298 23.98 -2.97 -0.32
CA GLN A 298 24.29 -3.62 0.94
C GLN A 298 24.12 -5.12 0.75
N THR A 299 25.16 -5.88 1.11
CA THR A 299 25.25 -7.32 0.78
C THR A 299 24.87 -8.25 1.93
N ASN A 300 24.56 -7.71 3.11
CA ASN A 300 24.12 -8.45 4.29
C ASN A 300 23.18 -7.58 5.12
N ASN A 301 22.29 -8.21 5.88
CA ASN A 301 21.54 -7.53 6.95
C ASN A 301 22.55 -6.89 7.94
N GLY A 302 22.34 -5.61 8.27
CA GLY A 302 23.24 -4.78 9.08
C GLY A 302 23.05 -4.93 10.59
N GLY A 303 21.95 -5.55 11.02
CA GLY A 303 21.52 -5.76 12.40
C GLY A 303 20.00 -5.86 12.46
N GLY A 304 19.44 -6.37 13.56
CA GLY A 304 17.99 -6.44 13.72
C GLY A 304 17.24 -7.03 12.51
N ASN A 305 16.14 -6.38 12.14
CA ASN A 305 15.46 -6.62 10.86
C ASN A 305 15.83 -5.49 9.90
N ASP A 306 16.21 -5.82 8.68
CA ASP A 306 16.46 -4.84 7.61
C ASP A 306 15.34 -4.89 6.57
N SER A 307 15.20 -3.85 5.76
CA SER A 307 14.43 -3.98 4.51
C SER A 307 15.25 -4.68 3.42
N TYR A 308 14.58 -5.36 2.51
CA TYR A 308 15.18 -5.98 1.33
C TYR A 308 14.38 -5.59 0.09
N LEU A 309 15.08 -5.03 -0.90
CA LEU A 309 14.53 -4.65 -2.19
C LEU A 309 15.02 -5.61 -3.27
N ALA A 310 14.08 -6.26 -3.94
CA ALA A 310 14.32 -7.19 -5.04
C ALA A 310 13.77 -6.64 -6.35
N LYS A 311 14.44 -6.93 -7.47
CA LYS A 311 13.90 -6.78 -8.82
C LYS A 311 13.98 -8.11 -9.57
N LEU A 312 12.87 -8.56 -10.11
CA LEU A 312 12.76 -9.79 -10.90
C LEU A 312 12.54 -9.49 -12.38
N SER A 313 13.04 -10.38 -13.24
CA SER A 313 12.70 -10.37 -14.68
C SER A 313 11.19 -10.54 -14.90
N ALA A 314 10.71 -10.14 -16.08
CA ALA A 314 9.27 -10.14 -16.40
C ALA A 314 8.60 -11.53 -16.37
N ASP A 315 9.40 -12.58 -16.52
CA ASP A 315 8.99 -13.97 -16.40
C ASP A 315 9.21 -14.56 -14.99
N GLY A 316 9.69 -13.76 -14.03
CA GLY A 316 9.99 -14.17 -12.67
C GLY A 316 11.13 -15.19 -12.54
N ALA A 317 11.93 -15.41 -13.60
CA ALA A 317 12.98 -16.43 -13.62
C ALA A 317 14.32 -15.95 -13.05
N THR A 318 14.59 -14.66 -13.07
CA THR A 318 15.90 -14.08 -12.72
C THR A 318 15.74 -12.99 -11.68
N LEU A 319 16.52 -13.05 -10.60
CA LEU A 319 16.77 -11.90 -9.72
C LEU A 319 17.76 -10.96 -10.43
N ILE A 320 17.25 -9.84 -10.94
CA ILE A 320 18.04 -8.81 -11.61
C ILE A 320 18.94 -8.11 -10.59
N TYR A 321 18.36 -7.69 -9.47
CA TYR A 321 19.10 -7.23 -8.31
C TYR A 321 18.37 -7.56 -7.01
N GLY A 322 19.14 -7.61 -5.93
CA GLY A 322 18.66 -7.78 -4.57
C GLY A 322 19.60 -7.07 -3.61
N THR A 323 19.08 -6.17 -2.79
CA THR A 323 19.89 -5.40 -1.83
C THR A 323 19.17 -5.29 -0.49
N TYR A 324 19.95 -5.37 0.58
CA TYR A 324 19.51 -4.96 1.90
C TYR A 324 19.45 -3.43 1.99
N VAL A 325 18.65 -2.93 2.91
CA VAL A 325 18.51 -1.52 3.22
C VAL A 325 18.28 -1.39 4.71
N GLY A 326 19.31 -0.95 5.42
CA GLY A 326 19.24 -0.79 6.86
C GLY A 326 20.52 -0.29 7.51
N GLY A 327 20.51 -0.28 8.85
CA GLY A 327 21.65 0.03 9.70
C GLY A 327 21.90 -1.10 10.71
N THR A 328 22.37 -0.76 11.92
CA THR A 328 22.55 -1.76 13.01
C THR A 328 21.30 -1.93 13.87
N GLY A 329 20.31 -1.04 13.71
CA GLY A 329 19.03 -1.07 14.40
C GLY A 329 18.02 -1.97 13.69
N GLY A 330 16.73 -1.65 13.85
CA GLY A 330 15.67 -2.31 13.10
C GLY A 330 14.99 -1.35 12.14
N GLU A 331 14.75 -1.82 10.92
CA GLU A 331 13.93 -1.19 9.91
C GLU A 331 12.60 -1.92 9.76
N GLY A 332 11.57 -1.15 9.41
CA GLY A 332 10.22 -1.63 9.22
C GLY A 332 9.50 -0.87 8.13
N HIS A 333 8.33 -1.36 7.72
CA HIS A 333 7.38 -0.58 6.94
C HIS A 333 5.98 -1.17 7.10
N GLU A 334 4.98 -0.36 6.83
CA GLU A 334 3.60 -0.80 6.73
C GLU A 334 3.29 -1.23 5.28
N THR A 335 2.27 -0.67 4.65
CA THR A 335 1.89 -0.95 3.27
C THR A 335 2.45 0.12 2.31
N HIS A 336 2.32 -0.10 1.00
CA HIS A 336 2.58 0.88 -0.07
C HIS A 336 3.88 1.71 0.05
N SER A 337 4.97 1.06 0.49
CA SER A 337 6.25 1.69 0.84
C SER A 337 7.29 1.67 -0.29
N LEU A 338 6.84 1.34 -1.50
CA LEU A 338 7.65 1.25 -2.72
C LEU A 338 6.95 1.98 -3.88
N ALA A 339 7.66 2.90 -4.51
CA ALA A 339 7.26 3.57 -5.74
C ALA A 339 8.33 3.42 -6.82
N LEU A 340 7.92 3.59 -8.08
CA LEU A 340 8.83 3.67 -9.23
C LEU A 340 8.72 5.07 -9.85
N ASP A 341 9.84 5.62 -10.29
CA ASP A 341 9.83 6.78 -11.17
C ASP A 341 9.54 6.40 -12.63
N ALA A 342 9.47 7.40 -13.51
CA ALA A 342 9.20 7.20 -14.94
C ALA A 342 10.28 6.37 -15.66
N GLN A 343 11.48 6.25 -15.09
CA GLN A 343 12.58 5.45 -15.61
C GLN A 343 12.56 4.01 -15.06
N GLY A 344 11.69 3.71 -14.10
CA GLY A 344 11.61 2.42 -13.41
C GLY A 344 12.62 2.27 -12.28
N GLN A 345 13.18 3.37 -11.76
CA GLN A 345 14.02 3.37 -10.58
C GLN A 345 13.16 3.28 -9.32
N ALA A 346 13.57 2.44 -8.38
CA ALA A 346 12.85 2.25 -7.13
C ALA A 346 13.15 3.38 -6.14
N VAL A 347 12.10 3.90 -5.52
CA VAL A 347 12.16 4.78 -4.35
C VAL A 347 11.33 4.14 -3.24
N ILE A 348 11.91 4.03 -2.05
CA ILE A 348 11.23 3.46 -0.88
C ILE A 348 11.14 4.47 0.25
N ALA A 349 10.09 4.38 1.06
CA ALA A 349 9.98 5.04 2.35
C ALA A 349 9.79 3.95 3.43
N ILE A 350 10.69 3.88 4.40
CA ILE A 350 10.67 2.87 5.45
C ILE A 350 10.89 3.53 6.81
N GLN A 351 10.44 2.88 7.87
CA GLN A 351 10.80 3.24 9.23
C GLN A 351 12.25 2.78 9.52
N THR A 352 13.04 3.64 10.17
CA THR A 352 14.38 3.33 10.65
C THR A 352 14.54 3.65 12.13
N GLY A 353 14.89 2.66 12.94
CA GLY A 353 15.42 2.85 14.30
C GLY A 353 16.95 2.94 14.33
N SER A 354 17.61 2.83 13.17
CA SER A 354 19.07 2.84 13.08
C SER A 354 19.69 4.23 13.22
N THR A 355 20.54 4.40 14.23
CA THR A 355 21.34 5.63 14.42
C THR A 355 22.45 5.80 13.38
N ASN A 356 22.83 4.71 12.71
CA ASN A 356 23.83 4.66 11.65
C ASN A 356 23.23 4.43 10.26
N PHE A 357 21.94 4.70 10.06
CA PHE A 357 21.31 4.58 8.75
C PHE A 357 22.10 5.40 7.71
N PRO A 358 22.47 4.84 6.55
CA PRO A 358 23.29 5.55 5.57
C PRO A 358 22.55 6.75 4.99
N ILE A 359 23.09 7.95 5.21
CA ILE A 359 22.52 9.21 4.70
C ILE A 359 23.50 9.85 3.72
N SER A 360 22.98 10.27 2.58
CA SER A 360 23.77 10.93 1.54
C SER A 360 24.08 12.37 1.92
N THR A 361 25.26 12.87 1.53
CA THR A 361 25.61 14.27 1.77
C THR A 361 24.68 15.21 0.99
N GLY A 362 24.38 16.37 1.59
CA GLY A 362 23.53 17.40 0.98
C GLY A 362 22.05 17.04 0.88
N THR A 363 21.56 16.06 1.64
CA THR A 363 20.12 15.80 1.83
C THR A 363 19.62 16.42 3.13
N VAL A 364 18.30 16.54 3.26
CA VAL A 364 17.66 17.15 4.44
C VAL A 364 18.07 16.49 5.76
N GLY A 365 18.20 15.16 5.79
CA GLY A 365 18.59 14.39 6.99
C GLY A 365 20.06 14.46 7.35
N ALA A 366 20.91 15.01 6.47
CA ALA A 366 22.33 15.25 6.71
C ALA A 366 22.61 16.61 7.39
N ALA A 367 21.59 17.47 7.51
CA ALA A 367 21.74 18.80 8.07
C ALA A 367 22.14 18.76 9.56
N PRO A 368 23.07 19.63 10.01
CA PRO A 368 23.42 19.73 11.43
C PRO A 368 22.19 20.04 12.29
N GLY A 369 21.99 19.28 13.37
CA GLY A 369 20.88 19.50 14.31
C GLY A 369 19.58 18.77 13.95
N ALA A 370 19.55 17.89 12.94
CA ALA A 370 18.42 17.00 12.70
C ALA A 370 18.14 16.14 13.95
N VAL A 371 16.98 16.34 14.57
CA VAL A 371 16.49 15.57 15.72
C VAL A 371 16.05 14.20 15.21
N ARG A 372 16.35 13.14 15.97
CA ARG A 372 16.00 11.77 15.64
C ARG A 372 15.29 11.11 16.79
N GLY A 373 14.15 10.54 16.48
CA GLY A 373 13.27 9.90 17.43
C GLY A 373 13.65 8.45 17.67
N ALA A 374 12.72 7.70 18.24
CA ALA A 374 12.90 6.25 18.35
C ALA A 374 12.86 5.56 16.97
N ASN A 375 12.10 6.13 16.04
CA ASN A 375 11.89 5.64 14.68
C ASN A 375 11.59 6.83 13.76
N ASP A 376 12.35 6.98 12.67
CA ASP A 376 12.19 8.07 11.70
C ASP A 376 11.86 7.53 10.29
N VAL A 377 11.47 8.41 9.36
CA VAL A 377 11.23 8.05 7.94
C VAL A 377 12.55 8.06 7.17
N ALA A 378 13.04 6.90 6.75
CA ALA A 378 14.12 6.78 5.77
C ALA A 378 13.56 6.73 4.35
N ILE A 379 14.11 7.55 3.45
CA ILE A 379 13.81 7.55 2.03
C ILE A 379 15.06 7.17 1.26
N VAL A 380 14.96 6.22 0.34
CA VAL A 380 16.10 5.71 -0.45
C VAL A 380 15.72 5.56 -1.91
N ARG A 381 16.53 6.11 -2.81
CA ARG A 381 16.42 5.95 -4.26
C ARG A 381 17.54 5.04 -4.77
N PHE A 382 17.19 4.11 -5.64
CA PHE A 382 18.09 3.13 -6.24
C PHE A 382 18.20 3.34 -7.74
N ASP A 383 19.35 2.99 -8.33
CA ASP A 383 19.45 2.87 -9.77
C ASP A 383 18.76 1.59 -10.28
N LEU A 384 18.75 1.40 -11.59
CA LEU A 384 18.11 0.25 -12.23
C LEU A 384 18.78 -1.10 -11.91
N ASN A 385 19.95 -1.09 -11.29
CA ASN A 385 20.75 -2.26 -10.94
C ASN A 385 20.85 -2.48 -9.42
N GLY A 386 20.15 -1.69 -8.60
CA GLY A 386 20.09 -1.84 -7.14
C GLY A 386 21.19 -1.11 -6.36
N ALA A 387 21.94 -0.19 -6.99
CA ALA A 387 22.86 0.69 -6.29
C ALA A 387 22.12 1.91 -5.72
N ARG A 388 22.43 2.27 -4.48
CA ARG A 388 21.82 3.40 -3.77
C ARG A 388 22.36 4.68 -4.38
N MET A 389 21.47 5.44 -5.01
CA MET A 389 21.80 6.74 -5.59
C MET A 389 21.77 7.84 -4.53
N ARG A 390 20.71 7.85 -3.72
CA ARG A 390 20.51 8.87 -2.68
C ARG A 390 19.69 8.31 -1.52
N SER A 391 19.92 8.84 -0.34
CA SER A 391 19.15 8.53 0.86
C SER A 391 19.10 9.70 1.83
N THR A 392 17.98 9.81 2.53
CA THR A 392 17.78 10.78 3.61
C THR A 392 16.95 10.14 4.72
N VAL A 393 16.95 10.79 5.88
CA VAL A 393 16.06 10.47 7.00
C VAL A 393 15.35 11.74 7.42
N ILE A 394 14.03 11.67 7.63
CA ILE A 394 13.19 12.76 8.11
C ILE A 394 12.45 12.24 9.34
N GLY A 395 12.62 12.93 10.46
CA GLY A 395 11.98 12.60 11.72
C GLY A 395 12.13 13.72 12.73
N ALA A 396 11.64 13.49 13.94
CA ALA A 396 11.65 14.47 15.03
C ALA A 396 11.73 13.77 16.40
N SER A 397 11.20 14.35 17.49
CA SER A 397 11.44 13.82 18.85
C SER A 397 10.70 12.52 19.20
N GLY A 398 9.61 12.23 18.48
CA GLY A 398 8.72 11.09 18.68
C GLY A 398 9.01 9.92 17.73
N GLY A 399 7.96 9.30 17.20
CA GLY A 399 8.06 8.23 16.21
C GLY A 399 7.28 8.57 14.96
N GLU A 400 7.91 8.38 13.80
CA GLU A 400 7.30 8.52 12.49
C GLU A 400 7.13 7.16 11.82
N ASN A 401 5.99 6.96 11.17
CA ASN A 401 5.69 5.75 10.43
C ASN A 401 5.18 6.10 9.02
N PRO A 402 5.94 5.83 7.94
CA PRO A 402 5.46 5.98 6.58
C PRO A 402 4.58 4.79 6.17
N ASP A 403 3.51 5.05 5.42
CA ASP A 403 2.59 4.00 4.92
C ASP A 403 2.19 4.24 3.44
N GLY A 404 2.62 5.36 2.83
CA GLY A 404 2.43 5.59 1.40
C GLY A 404 3.54 6.45 0.81
N ILE A 405 4.10 6.00 -0.31
CA ILE A 405 5.07 6.75 -1.12
C ILE A 405 4.66 6.78 -2.60
N TYR A 406 4.80 7.94 -3.23
CA TYR A 406 4.63 8.14 -4.67
C TYR A 406 5.76 9.01 -5.24
N VAL A 407 6.09 8.77 -6.51
CA VAL A 407 7.06 9.59 -7.26
C VAL A 407 6.35 10.28 -8.41
N ALA A 408 6.48 11.59 -8.45
CA ALA A 408 5.96 12.44 -9.50
C ALA A 408 6.71 12.23 -10.83
N PRO A 409 6.09 12.56 -11.98
CA PRO A 409 6.80 12.58 -13.26
C PRO A 409 8.01 13.53 -13.30
N ASP A 410 8.03 14.57 -12.46
CA ASP A 410 9.16 15.49 -12.27
C ASP A 410 10.19 14.99 -11.24
N GLY A 411 10.02 13.77 -10.72
CA GLY A 411 10.93 13.14 -9.77
C GLY A 411 10.68 13.49 -8.30
N ARG A 412 9.79 14.45 -7.98
CA ARG A 412 9.44 14.76 -6.58
C ARG A 412 8.82 13.55 -5.88
N ILE A 413 9.09 13.43 -4.59
CA ILE A 413 8.68 12.28 -3.79
C ILE A 413 7.64 12.74 -2.78
N VAL A 414 6.48 12.11 -2.78
CA VAL A 414 5.40 12.35 -1.82
C VAL A 414 5.37 11.18 -0.84
N VAL A 415 5.38 11.47 0.45
CA VAL A 415 5.23 10.48 1.51
C VAL A 415 4.13 10.91 2.46
N ALA A 416 3.24 9.98 2.81
CA ALA A 416 2.28 10.14 3.90
C ALA A 416 2.51 9.09 4.99
N GLY A 417 2.06 9.44 6.20
CA GLY A 417 2.24 8.59 7.36
C GLY A 417 1.53 9.13 8.59
N GLU A 418 1.97 8.65 9.74
CA GLU A 418 1.60 9.15 11.06
C GLU A 418 2.83 9.51 11.89
N THR A 419 2.69 10.50 12.75
CA THR A 419 3.73 10.97 13.66
C THR A 419 3.17 11.17 15.05
N THR A 420 3.99 10.85 16.06
CA THR A 420 3.74 11.21 17.48
C THR A 420 4.56 12.43 17.91
N SER A 421 5.32 13.02 16.99
CA SER A 421 6.21 14.13 17.25
C SER A 421 5.46 15.46 17.23
N SER A 422 5.56 16.22 18.31
CA SER A 422 5.08 17.60 18.35
C SER A 422 5.92 18.59 17.55
N ASP A 423 7.10 18.15 17.11
CA ASP A 423 8.14 18.91 16.43
C ASP A 423 8.53 18.31 15.06
N PHE A 424 7.62 17.56 14.43
CA PHE A 424 7.79 17.07 13.06
C PHE A 424 8.09 18.24 12.12
N PRO A 425 9.05 18.10 11.19
CA PRO A 425 9.45 19.18 10.31
C PRO A 425 8.32 19.56 9.34
N VAL A 426 7.70 20.72 9.58
CA VAL A 426 6.68 21.33 8.71
C VAL A 426 7.24 22.55 7.98
N THR A 427 6.72 22.85 6.80
CA THR A 427 7.12 24.05 6.05
C THR A 427 6.40 25.30 6.55
N PRO A 428 6.96 26.51 6.36
CA PRO A 428 6.33 27.76 6.83
C PRO A 428 4.92 28.02 6.32
N ASN A 429 4.54 27.37 5.22
CA ASN A 429 3.25 27.46 4.55
C ASN A 429 2.40 26.19 4.70
N ALA A 430 2.71 25.35 5.70
CA ALA A 430 1.92 24.17 6.05
C ALA A 430 0.48 24.52 6.40
N LEU A 431 -0.45 23.62 6.09
CA LEU A 431 -1.86 23.73 6.49
C LEU A 431 -2.03 23.67 8.01
N LYS A 432 -1.25 22.83 8.69
CA LYS A 432 -1.17 22.74 10.16
C LYS A 432 0.30 22.79 10.55
N THR A 433 0.70 23.86 11.25
CA THR A 433 2.10 24.12 11.62
C THR A 433 2.48 23.63 13.02
N ALA A 434 1.53 23.11 13.78
CA ALA A 434 1.76 22.65 15.14
C ALA A 434 0.86 21.45 15.46
N TYR A 435 1.45 20.51 16.19
CA TYR A 435 0.74 19.38 16.80
C TYR A 435 -0.26 19.85 17.85
N THR A 436 -1.39 19.16 17.98
CA THR A 436 -2.38 19.51 19.01
C THR A 436 -2.02 18.80 20.32
N ALA A 437 -1.90 19.56 21.41
CA ALA A 437 -1.55 18.98 22.71
C ALA A 437 -2.65 18.01 23.20
N GLY A 438 -2.28 16.74 23.43
CA GLY A 438 -3.20 15.68 23.81
C GLY A 438 -3.39 14.60 22.74
N ASP A 439 -2.89 14.81 21.52
CA ASP A 439 -2.98 13.85 20.43
C ASP A 439 -2.07 12.66 20.70
N ALA A 440 -2.53 11.46 20.35
CA ALA A 440 -1.70 10.28 20.40
C ALA A 440 -0.87 10.13 19.12
N HIS A 441 -1.46 10.45 17.96
CA HIS A 441 -0.89 10.36 16.62
C HIS A 441 -1.60 11.38 15.72
N ASP A 442 -0.85 12.08 14.87
CA ASP A 442 -1.39 12.90 13.78
C ASP A 442 -0.96 12.31 12.44
N GLY A 443 -1.81 12.44 11.42
CA GLY A 443 -1.40 12.20 10.04
C GLY A 443 -0.40 13.26 9.59
N PHE A 444 0.49 12.91 8.69
CA PHE A 444 1.32 13.87 7.97
C PHE A 444 1.38 13.52 6.49
N PHE A 445 1.74 14.52 5.67
CA PHE A 445 2.40 14.24 4.41
C PHE A 445 3.48 15.29 4.14
N PHE A 446 4.48 14.90 3.37
CA PHE A 446 5.49 15.80 2.85
C PHE A 446 5.79 15.54 1.38
N VAL A 447 6.30 16.57 0.72
CA VAL A 447 6.79 16.55 -0.64
C VAL A 447 8.26 16.93 -0.60
N LEU A 448 9.09 16.05 -1.13
CA LEU A 448 10.53 16.15 -1.14
C LEU A 448 11.00 16.39 -2.58
N SER A 449 11.98 17.26 -2.77
CA SER A 449 12.61 17.43 -4.08
C SER A 449 13.18 16.12 -4.60
N GLU A 450 13.30 15.98 -5.92
CA GLU A 450 13.81 14.77 -6.57
C GLU A 450 15.16 14.32 -5.99
N ASP A 451 16.01 15.29 -5.67
CA ASP A 451 17.32 15.02 -5.12
C ASP A 451 17.28 14.84 -3.59
N MET A 452 16.18 15.10 -2.89
CA MET A 452 16.09 15.03 -1.42
C MET A 452 16.87 16.13 -0.68
N SER A 453 17.22 17.23 -1.34
CA SER A 453 17.91 18.36 -0.70
C SER A 453 16.97 19.32 0.02
N THR A 454 15.68 19.32 -0.32
CA THR A 454 14.67 20.23 0.24
C THR A 454 13.35 19.50 0.51
N VAL A 455 12.74 19.79 1.66
CA VAL A 455 11.31 19.52 1.88
C VAL A 455 10.55 20.68 1.25
N ASP A 456 9.94 20.45 0.10
CA ASP A 456 9.21 21.47 -0.66
C ASP A 456 7.90 21.85 0.03
N TYR A 457 7.26 20.88 0.69
CA TYR A 457 6.07 21.06 1.51
C TYR A 457 5.99 19.98 2.60
N ALA A 458 5.54 20.32 3.81
CA ALA A 458 5.24 19.33 4.85
C ALA A 458 4.21 19.89 5.83
N THR A 459 3.24 19.06 6.22
CA THR A 459 2.16 19.46 7.14
C THR A 459 1.72 18.30 8.01
N TYR A 460 1.21 18.62 9.20
CA TYR A 460 0.31 17.72 9.93
C TYR A 460 -1.09 17.72 9.31
N PHE A 461 -1.88 16.70 9.62
CA PHE A 461 -3.29 16.59 9.27
C PHE A 461 -4.03 15.68 10.27
N GLY A 462 -5.00 16.24 10.98
CA GLY A 462 -5.72 15.57 12.06
C GLY A 462 -6.34 16.58 13.02
N GLY A 463 -7.20 16.07 13.91
CA GLY A 463 -7.84 16.81 14.99
C GLY A 463 -7.14 16.60 16.33
N THR A 464 -7.90 16.52 17.43
CA THR A 464 -7.37 16.37 18.79
C THR A 464 -7.30 14.91 19.31
N GLN A 465 -7.44 13.93 18.43
CA GLN A 465 -7.46 12.50 18.77
C GLN A 465 -6.48 11.76 17.86
N TYR A 466 -6.51 10.43 17.87
CA TYR A 466 -5.69 9.65 16.94
C TYR A 466 -6.14 9.91 15.50
N ASP A 467 -5.22 10.33 14.65
CA ASP A 467 -5.37 10.53 13.21
C ASP A 467 -4.17 9.93 12.49
N ASN A 468 -4.38 9.23 11.37
CA ASN A 468 -3.26 8.75 10.54
C ASN A 468 -3.48 8.96 9.06
N GLY A 469 -2.38 9.14 8.31
CA GLY A 469 -2.33 9.05 6.84
C GLY A 469 -1.71 7.73 6.44
N ARG A 470 -2.53 6.73 6.09
CA ARG A 470 -2.08 5.36 5.79
C ARG A 470 -1.63 5.15 4.36
N THR A 471 -1.89 6.10 3.49
CA THR A 471 -1.53 6.02 2.08
C THR A 471 -1.47 7.43 1.51
N ALA A 472 -0.71 7.59 0.45
CA ALA A 472 -0.73 8.77 -0.40
C ALA A 472 -1.08 8.35 -1.83
N PHE A 473 -1.45 9.27 -2.69
CA PHE A 473 -1.38 9.11 -4.13
C PHE A 473 -1.12 10.48 -4.75
N LEU A 474 -0.29 10.54 -5.79
CA LEU A 474 -0.06 11.79 -6.51
C LEU A 474 -0.82 11.78 -7.84
N GLY A 475 -1.85 12.62 -7.93
CA GLY A 475 -2.64 12.85 -9.12
C GLY A 475 -1.82 13.43 -10.28
N PRO A 476 -2.25 13.22 -11.54
CA PRO A 476 -1.58 13.77 -12.72
C PRO A 476 -1.59 15.31 -12.77
N ASP A 477 -2.47 15.95 -12.02
CA ASP A 477 -2.56 17.40 -11.85
C ASP A 477 -1.64 17.94 -10.74
N GLY A 478 -0.85 17.06 -10.09
CA GLY A 478 -0.02 17.38 -8.95
C GLY A 478 -0.77 17.41 -7.61
N SER A 479 -2.06 17.07 -7.58
CA SER A 479 -2.80 16.95 -6.33
C SER A 479 -2.33 15.74 -5.52
N VAL A 480 -2.08 15.92 -4.24
CA VAL A 480 -1.81 14.82 -3.31
C VAL A 480 -3.13 14.34 -2.72
N TYR A 481 -3.37 13.04 -2.74
CA TYR A 481 -4.49 12.39 -2.07
C TYR A 481 -3.95 11.62 -0.88
N VAL A 482 -4.58 11.75 0.28
CA VAL A 482 -4.20 11.00 1.49
C VAL A 482 -5.47 10.38 2.04
N ALA A 483 -5.37 9.14 2.48
CA ALA A 483 -6.46 8.44 3.16
C ALA A 483 -5.96 7.73 4.42
N GLY A 484 -6.84 7.55 5.39
CA GLY A 484 -6.50 6.88 6.63
C GLY A 484 -7.71 6.68 7.54
N GLY A 485 -7.44 6.57 8.84
CA GLY A 485 -8.41 6.49 9.92
C GLY A 485 -8.30 7.68 10.86
N THR A 486 -9.40 8.01 11.51
CA THR A 486 -9.51 9.14 12.44
C THR A 486 -10.43 8.78 13.61
N LEU A 487 -10.04 9.21 14.81
CA LEU A 487 -10.90 9.25 15.99
C LEU A 487 -11.41 10.68 16.28
N SER A 488 -11.03 11.64 15.44
CA SER A 488 -11.32 13.06 15.60
C SER A 488 -12.59 13.42 14.84
N SER A 489 -13.58 13.94 15.56
CA SER A 489 -14.73 14.61 14.97
C SER A 489 -14.41 16.04 14.50
N ALA A 490 -15.32 16.65 13.74
CA ALA A 490 -15.22 18.07 13.36
C ALA A 490 -15.14 19.01 14.59
N ALA A 491 -15.87 18.68 15.66
CA ALA A 491 -15.82 19.43 16.93
C ALA A 491 -14.48 19.28 17.67
N GLN A 492 -13.76 18.19 17.39
CA GLN A 492 -12.39 17.94 17.84
C GLN A 492 -11.36 18.46 16.83
N GLY A 493 -11.76 19.30 15.87
CA GLY A 493 -10.84 20.01 14.98
C GLY A 493 -10.35 19.21 13.78
N PHE A 494 -10.97 18.06 13.45
CA PHE A 494 -10.63 17.36 12.21
C PHE A 494 -10.89 18.27 10.99
N PRO A 495 -9.91 18.48 10.10
CA PRO A 495 -9.97 19.50 9.07
C PRO A 495 -10.85 19.06 7.89
N LEU A 496 -12.17 19.29 7.99
CA LEU A 496 -13.14 19.04 6.93
C LEU A 496 -13.28 20.25 5.98
N VAL A 497 -13.22 20.00 4.68
CA VAL A 497 -13.41 21.00 3.62
C VAL A 497 -14.23 20.38 2.49
N ASN A 498 -15.29 21.05 2.05
CA ASN A 498 -16.16 20.56 0.97
C ASN A 498 -16.59 19.08 1.14
N ALA A 499 -16.80 18.67 2.40
CA ALA A 499 -17.01 17.28 2.76
C ALA A 499 -18.33 16.75 2.17
N TYR A 500 -18.29 15.53 1.65
CA TYR A 500 -19.50 14.78 1.33
C TYR A 500 -20.20 14.34 2.62
N ASP A 501 -19.44 13.80 3.56
CA ASP A 501 -19.87 13.49 4.91
C ASP A 501 -19.03 14.27 5.93
N SER A 502 -19.72 15.09 6.73
CA SER A 502 -19.14 15.89 7.80
C SER A 502 -19.45 15.34 9.20
N SER A 503 -20.13 14.21 9.28
CA SER A 503 -20.52 13.59 10.54
C SER A 503 -19.58 12.44 10.86
N TYR A 504 -18.89 12.55 11.99
CA TYR A 504 -18.11 11.44 12.53
C TYR A 504 -19.08 10.41 13.14
N GLY A 505 -19.22 9.25 12.49
CA GLY A 505 -20.08 8.16 12.93
C GLY A 505 -19.47 7.38 14.09
N GLY A 506 -18.15 7.21 14.04
CA GLY A 506 -17.28 6.79 15.12
C GLY A 506 -17.36 5.31 15.47
N GLY A 507 -16.44 4.90 16.34
CA GLY A 507 -16.30 3.54 16.81
C GLY A 507 -14.90 3.34 17.37
N SER A 508 -14.63 2.14 17.88
CA SER A 508 -13.26 1.72 18.13
C SER A 508 -13.13 0.23 17.84
N HIS A 509 -12.15 -0.13 17.03
CA HIS A 509 -11.77 -1.53 16.90
C HIS A 509 -11.00 -1.93 18.16
N PRO A 510 -11.40 -2.97 18.90
CA PRO A 510 -10.76 -3.36 20.16
C PRO A 510 -9.27 -3.77 20.04
N TYR A 511 -8.75 -3.92 18.82
CA TYR A 511 -7.41 -4.44 18.53
C TYR A 511 -6.67 -3.65 17.46
N ALA A 512 -7.27 -2.57 16.94
CA ALA A 512 -6.61 -1.64 16.05
C ALA A 512 -6.80 -0.23 16.65
N PRO A 513 -5.82 0.31 17.38
CA PRO A 513 -5.88 1.69 17.84
C PRO A 513 -6.00 2.64 16.64
N GLY A 514 -6.69 3.78 16.84
CA GLY A 514 -6.91 4.76 15.76
C GLY A 514 -8.04 4.44 14.78
N SER A 515 -8.90 3.50 15.14
CA SER A 515 -9.91 2.94 14.25
C SER A 515 -11.30 3.50 14.57
N GLY A 516 -11.53 4.76 14.18
CA GLY A 516 -12.86 5.36 14.11
C GLY A 516 -13.36 5.29 12.68
N ASP A 517 -13.71 6.43 12.09
CA ASP A 517 -14.08 6.50 10.68
C ASP A 517 -12.83 6.48 9.80
N ALA A 518 -12.98 6.03 8.55
CA ALA A 518 -11.97 6.31 7.54
C ALA A 518 -12.14 7.75 7.04
N TRP A 519 -11.12 8.28 6.40
CA TRP A 519 -11.17 9.58 5.76
C TRP A 519 -10.36 9.60 4.47
N VAL A 520 -10.67 10.56 3.60
CA VAL A 520 -9.86 10.90 2.43
C VAL A 520 -9.81 12.41 2.26
N ALA A 521 -8.65 12.94 1.88
CA ALA A 521 -8.46 14.33 1.51
C ALA A 521 -7.70 14.47 0.20
N ARG A 522 -8.02 15.53 -0.55
CA ARG A 522 -7.26 15.98 -1.72
C ARG A 522 -6.62 17.33 -1.41
N PHE A 523 -5.31 17.40 -1.58
CA PHE A 523 -4.49 18.60 -1.44
C PHE A 523 -4.09 19.07 -2.83
N THR A 524 -4.54 20.24 -3.24
CA THR A 524 -4.28 20.81 -4.57
C THR A 524 -3.12 21.80 -4.49
N PRO A 525 -2.11 21.71 -5.39
CA PRO A 525 -1.09 22.74 -5.55
C PRO A 525 -1.69 24.14 -5.63
N VAL A 526 -1.12 25.10 -4.90
CA VAL A 526 -1.42 26.53 -5.06
C VAL A 526 -0.17 27.30 -5.53
N PRO A 527 -0.34 28.30 -6.41
CA PRO A 527 0.77 29.08 -6.97
C PRO A 527 1.59 29.89 -5.96
#